data_AF-A0A9P7RX30-F1
#
_entry.id   AF-A0A9P7RX30-F1
#
_cell.length_a   1.000
_cell.length_b   1.000
_cell.length_c   1.000
_cell.angle_alpha   90.00
_cell.angle_beta   90.00
_cell.angle_gamma   90.00
#
_symmetry.space_group_name_H-M   'P 1'
#
loop_
_entity.id
_entity.type
_entity.pdbx_description
1 polymer ?
#
loop_
_entity_poly.entity_id
_entity_poly.type
_entity_poly.pdbx_seq_one_letter_code
_entity_poly.pdbx_strand_id
1 'polypeptide(L)'
;MDDDIINGFMFCEPHGSEYCNVCCRDHRMCNNIRIESELAKAFPGISEEQLMDRPPLSNVIKGKAISKQCDAEREPLYQCTTHNKVDCDACFDWGKLVVAEFRRVASTFGKEIPVDLTRDEKMGLLASMGIELPQTTRLPDDALEKKLRNTIDAAQYFKDVIAKAPIDPATLPLWPLRSSSKSLSQATARGNLGEGLGRDGILKSRGDVPSSSYEKTFLALRVIVGELAKGMDDGVQSLVLQDEEQSNAILIRVVEVRKANSTVDEVPVLFVLYTHNTQHTPILQAADWFADLVAKGGQSIQITAPVEVQKLFLAFLHLNSKRISPSYRPTRRAYESHFVPSFIIPIGPISSMEIGSLTKSAGCVLCGKKTFKKCSGCLAADYCGPECQKAHWKEHKVTCKSLKGGTWRTVELGTANDLFSELTGSGQGQDMFFSTLNFQDPLRGRNSASIKSSSSTPPNIHGNTPFLVKIQRSMGSDNDPMLVYDRQKSFQMQLIRSKDVGSHTEALRQMNDSATGLKIYRWAKRIGDLQFSICFDRPPPSDPLW
;
A
#
# COMPACT_ATOMS: atom_id res chain seq x y z
N MET A 1 17.81 -33.96 -16.32
CA MET A 1 17.47 -32.62 -15.79
C MET A 1 17.97 -31.72 -16.87
N ASP A 2 17.03 -31.26 -17.66
CA ASP A 2 17.33 -30.90 -19.03
C ASP A 2 17.55 -29.38 -19.06
N ASP A 3 18.27 -28.92 -20.07
CA ASP A 3 18.54 -27.49 -20.27
C ASP A 3 17.73 -27.02 -21.46
N ASP A 4 17.04 -25.90 -21.28
CA ASP A 4 16.33 -25.29 -22.39
C ASP A 4 17.28 -24.44 -23.21
N ILE A 5 17.39 -24.78 -24.49
CA ILE A 5 18.14 -23.99 -25.46
C ILE A 5 17.15 -23.19 -26.29
N ILE A 6 17.20 -21.87 -26.16
CA ILE A 6 16.36 -20.95 -26.93
C ILE A 6 17.27 -20.08 -27.78
N ASN A 7 17.17 -20.21 -29.11
CA ASN A 7 18.03 -19.50 -30.06
C ASN A 7 19.52 -19.57 -29.67
N GLY A 8 19.99 -20.77 -29.29
CA GLY A 8 21.38 -21.04 -28.91
C GLY A 8 21.82 -20.61 -27.51
N PHE A 9 20.91 -20.10 -26.68
CA PHE A 9 21.18 -19.63 -25.31
C PHE A 9 20.55 -20.57 -24.29
N MET A 10 21.29 -20.87 -23.22
CA MET A 10 20.90 -21.89 -22.25
C MET A 10 20.21 -21.31 -21.03
N PHE A 11 19.15 -21.99 -20.60
CA PHE A 11 18.37 -21.69 -19.41
C PHE A 11 18.06 -22.97 -18.63
N CYS A 12 17.95 -22.83 -17.32
CA CYS A 12 17.44 -23.89 -16.47
C CYS A 12 15.98 -24.20 -16.82
N GLU A 13 15.67 -25.41 -17.31
CA GLU A 13 14.34 -25.79 -17.83
C GLU A 13 13.19 -25.51 -16.83
N PRO A 14 13.24 -25.95 -15.55
CA PRO A 14 12.13 -25.71 -14.62
C PRO A 14 11.86 -24.22 -14.31
N HIS A 15 12.88 -23.37 -14.42
CA HIS A 15 12.85 -22.00 -13.90
C HIS A 15 13.08 -20.91 -14.94
N GLY A 16 13.39 -21.29 -16.19
CA GLY A 16 13.60 -20.39 -17.33
C GLY A 16 14.60 -19.27 -17.07
N SER A 17 15.66 -19.56 -16.34
CA SER A 17 16.64 -18.58 -15.88
C SER A 17 18.05 -19.07 -16.15
N GLU A 18 18.93 -18.13 -16.51
CA GLU A 18 20.34 -18.39 -16.79
C GLU A 18 21.11 -18.79 -15.52
N TYR A 19 20.65 -18.32 -14.37
CA TYR A 19 21.14 -18.71 -13.06
C TYR A 19 19.98 -19.19 -12.19
N CYS A 20 20.19 -20.30 -11.48
CA CYS A 20 19.20 -20.90 -10.61
C CYS A 20 19.85 -21.57 -9.39
N ASN A 21 19.60 -21.01 -8.20
CA ASN A 21 20.06 -21.59 -6.94
C ASN A 21 19.36 -22.92 -6.62
N VAL A 22 18.09 -23.06 -6.98
CA VAL A 22 17.29 -24.27 -6.69
C VAL A 22 17.84 -25.49 -7.43
N CYS A 23 18.23 -25.31 -8.70
CA CYS A 23 18.80 -26.38 -9.52
C CYS A 23 20.34 -26.40 -9.50
N CYS A 24 20.98 -25.49 -8.74
CA CYS A 24 22.43 -25.30 -8.71
C CYS A 24 23.06 -25.12 -10.10
N ARG A 25 22.42 -24.31 -10.96
CA ARG A 25 22.88 -24.06 -12.35
C ARG A 25 23.30 -22.62 -12.56
N ASP A 26 24.42 -22.45 -13.26
CA ASP A 26 24.92 -21.17 -13.74
C ASP A 26 25.37 -21.31 -15.20
N HIS A 27 24.52 -20.89 -16.13
CA HIS A 27 24.79 -20.94 -17.56
C HIS A 27 25.50 -19.69 -18.08
N ARG A 28 25.78 -18.68 -17.22
CA ARG A 28 26.37 -17.40 -17.64
C ARG A 28 27.68 -17.59 -18.38
N MET A 29 28.54 -18.51 -17.95
CA MET A 29 29.82 -18.78 -18.61
C MET A 29 29.61 -19.18 -20.07
N CYS A 30 28.81 -20.22 -20.33
CA CYS A 30 28.59 -20.73 -21.67
C CYS A 30 27.82 -19.73 -22.54
N ASN A 31 26.89 -19.01 -21.94
CA ASN A 31 26.12 -17.97 -22.61
C ASN A 31 26.97 -16.75 -22.96
N ASN A 32 27.92 -16.35 -22.11
CA ASN A 32 28.86 -15.26 -22.38
C ASN A 32 29.67 -15.51 -23.65
N ILE A 33 30.12 -16.74 -23.88
CA ILE A 33 30.85 -17.14 -25.10
C ILE A 33 30.00 -16.87 -26.35
N ARG A 34 28.68 -17.05 -26.28
CA ARG A 34 27.77 -16.82 -27.43
C ARG A 34 27.58 -15.34 -27.78
N ILE A 35 27.83 -14.44 -26.83
CA ILE A 35 27.59 -12.99 -26.97
C ILE A 35 28.85 -12.16 -26.67
N GLU A 36 30.02 -12.78 -26.82
CA GLU A 36 31.31 -12.19 -26.46
C GLU A 36 31.55 -10.88 -27.21
N SER A 37 31.21 -10.85 -28.50
CA SER A 37 31.40 -9.69 -29.37
C SER A 37 30.55 -8.48 -28.91
N GLU A 38 29.33 -8.73 -28.47
CA GLU A 38 28.38 -7.75 -27.97
C GLU A 38 28.81 -7.22 -26.60
N LEU A 39 29.27 -8.10 -25.71
CA LEU A 39 29.79 -7.75 -24.39
C LEU A 39 31.07 -6.91 -24.51
N ALA A 40 32.04 -7.34 -25.32
CA ALA A 40 33.30 -6.62 -25.54
C ALA A 40 33.05 -5.22 -26.14
N LYS A 41 32.10 -5.11 -27.08
CA LYS A 41 31.69 -3.83 -27.67
C LYS A 41 30.97 -2.92 -26.66
N ALA A 42 30.13 -3.50 -25.80
CA ALA A 42 29.32 -2.74 -24.85
C ALA A 42 30.09 -2.29 -23.60
N PHE A 43 31.09 -3.07 -23.18
CA PHE A 43 31.85 -2.88 -21.95
C PHE A 43 33.36 -3.11 -22.19
N PRO A 44 34.04 -2.19 -22.89
CA PRO A 44 35.45 -2.36 -23.20
C PRO A 44 36.30 -2.38 -21.92
N GLY A 45 37.18 -3.37 -21.79
CA GLY A 45 38.14 -3.49 -20.68
C GLY A 45 37.65 -4.22 -19.43
N ILE A 46 36.44 -4.79 -19.44
CA ILE A 46 35.99 -5.74 -18.41
C ILE A 46 36.63 -7.11 -18.67
N SER A 47 37.19 -7.76 -17.64
CA SER A 47 37.76 -9.10 -17.77
C SER A 47 36.69 -10.19 -17.86
N GLU A 48 37.03 -11.36 -18.40
CA GLU A 48 36.11 -12.52 -18.41
C GLU A 48 35.64 -12.91 -17.01
N GLU A 49 36.52 -12.83 -16.02
CA GLU A 49 36.20 -13.06 -14.60
C GLU A 49 35.14 -12.06 -14.10
N GLN A 50 35.26 -10.78 -14.45
CA GLN A 50 34.27 -9.77 -14.09
C GLN A 50 32.93 -9.96 -14.83
N LEU A 51 32.94 -10.54 -16.03
CA LEU A 51 31.72 -10.90 -16.76
C LEU A 51 30.97 -12.06 -16.12
N MET A 52 31.63 -12.89 -15.29
CA MET A 52 30.97 -13.92 -14.50
C MET A 52 30.11 -13.35 -13.37
N ASP A 53 30.34 -12.10 -12.97
CA ASP A 53 29.55 -11.40 -11.95
C ASP A 53 28.39 -10.59 -12.51
N ARG A 54 28.19 -10.60 -13.84
CA ARG A 54 27.07 -9.89 -14.45
C ARG A 54 25.72 -10.44 -13.97
N PRO A 55 24.66 -9.61 -13.95
CA PRO A 55 23.31 -10.09 -13.64
C PRO A 55 22.89 -11.18 -14.66
N PRO A 56 22.29 -12.28 -14.19
CA PRO A 56 21.73 -13.30 -15.07
C PRO A 56 20.45 -12.81 -15.72
N LEU A 57 20.11 -13.36 -16.89
CA LEU A 57 18.75 -13.25 -17.40
C LEU A 57 17.83 -14.23 -16.67
N SER A 58 16.78 -13.70 -16.03
CA SER A 58 15.84 -14.50 -15.24
C SER A 58 14.42 -14.47 -15.81
N ASN A 59 13.68 -15.57 -15.60
CA ASN A 59 12.27 -15.73 -16.01
C ASN A 59 12.01 -15.43 -17.50
N VAL A 60 12.98 -15.72 -18.35
CA VAL A 60 12.90 -15.43 -19.79
C VAL A 60 11.86 -16.30 -20.47
N ILE A 61 11.73 -17.55 -20.02
CA ILE A 61 10.77 -18.52 -20.59
C ILE A 61 9.34 -18.19 -20.16
N LYS A 62 9.14 -17.77 -18.90
CA LYS A 62 7.82 -17.46 -18.34
C LYS A 62 7.20 -16.22 -19.01
N GLY A 63 6.47 -16.45 -20.10
CA GLY A 63 5.62 -15.46 -20.79
C GLY A 63 6.14 -14.95 -22.13
N LYS A 64 7.42 -15.19 -22.48
CA LYS A 64 7.99 -14.77 -23.78
C LYS A 64 8.22 -15.92 -24.74
N ALA A 65 8.42 -17.14 -24.24
CA ALA A 65 8.65 -18.33 -25.05
C ALA A 65 7.66 -19.44 -24.65
N ILE A 66 7.16 -20.19 -25.63
CA ILE A 66 6.30 -21.36 -25.41
C ILE A 66 6.89 -22.51 -26.23
N SER A 67 7.12 -23.65 -25.59
CA SER A 67 7.40 -24.89 -26.30
C SER A 67 6.08 -25.52 -26.76
N LYS A 68 5.91 -25.68 -28.08
CA LYS A 68 4.74 -26.35 -28.68
C LYS A 68 5.12 -27.46 -29.65
N GLN A 69 6.39 -27.56 -29.99
CA GLN A 69 6.92 -28.45 -31.02
C GLN A 69 8.24 -29.04 -30.50
N CYS A 70 8.62 -30.19 -31.03
CA CYS A 70 9.94 -30.76 -30.82
C CYS A 70 10.66 -30.89 -32.17
N ASP A 71 11.98 -30.89 -32.14
CA ASP A 71 12.79 -31.19 -33.32
C ASP A 71 12.85 -32.71 -33.62
N ALA A 72 13.71 -33.10 -34.57
CA ALA A 72 13.87 -34.50 -34.98
C ALA A 72 14.44 -35.40 -33.87
N GLU A 73 15.13 -34.82 -32.88
CA GLU A 73 15.73 -35.51 -31.75
C GLU A 73 14.81 -35.51 -30.51
N ARG A 74 13.62 -34.91 -30.64
CA ARG A 74 12.60 -34.71 -29.61
C ARG A 74 12.94 -33.61 -28.60
N GLU A 75 13.88 -32.73 -28.92
CA GLU A 75 14.20 -31.56 -28.10
C GLU A 75 13.16 -30.45 -28.29
N PRO A 76 12.77 -29.73 -27.23
CA PRO A 76 11.72 -28.71 -27.30
C PRO A 76 12.16 -27.50 -28.13
N LEU A 77 11.31 -27.10 -29.10
CA LEU A 77 11.48 -25.90 -29.90
C LEU A 77 10.63 -24.75 -29.34
N TYR A 78 11.28 -23.62 -29.09
CA TYR A 78 10.69 -22.48 -28.42
C TYR A 78 10.23 -21.40 -29.40
N GLN A 79 8.91 -21.15 -29.44
CA GLN A 79 8.33 -20.04 -30.19
C GLN A 79 8.08 -18.81 -29.31
N CYS A 80 8.37 -17.63 -29.83
CA CYS A 80 8.04 -16.40 -29.11
C CYS A 80 6.53 -16.14 -29.07
N THR A 81 6.02 -15.58 -27.98
CA THR A 81 4.57 -15.28 -27.83
C THR A 81 4.09 -14.13 -28.70
N THR A 82 4.99 -13.24 -29.11
CA THR A 82 4.65 -12.03 -29.87
C THR A 82 4.56 -12.30 -31.38
N HIS A 83 5.54 -12.97 -31.95
CA HIS A 83 5.61 -13.22 -33.40
C HIS A 83 5.24 -14.66 -33.78
N ASN A 84 5.01 -15.56 -32.81
CA ASN A 84 4.77 -17.00 -33.04
C ASN A 84 5.84 -17.65 -33.95
N LYS A 85 7.07 -17.13 -33.91
CA LYS A 85 8.23 -17.63 -34.65
C LYS A 85 9.14 -18.40 -33.69
N VAL A 86 9.51 -19.63 -34.07
CA VAL A 86 10.56 -20.43 -33.41
C VAL A 86 11.88 -19.71 -33.57
N ASP A 87 12.64 -19.60 -32.47
CA ASP A 87 13.93 -18.90 -32.44
C ASP A 87 13.86 -17.51 -33.08
N CYS A 88 12.90 -16.71 -32.61
CA CYS A 88 12.66 -15.40 -33.15
C CYS A 88 13.84 -14.45 -32.88
N ASP A 89 14.61 -14.14 -33.93
CA ASP A 89 15.77 -13.24 -33.89
C ASP A 89 15.48 -11.88 -33.23
N ALA A 90 14.25 -11.37 -33.36
CA ALA A 90 13.86 -10.08 -32.78
C ALA A 90 13.53 -10.16 -31.28
N CYS A 91 12.97 -11.29 -30.81
CA CYS A 91 12.56 -11.47 -29.41
C CYS A 91 13.66 -12.12 -28.57
N PHE A 92 14.52 -12.91 -29.20
CA PHE A 92 15.59 -13.71 -28.59
C PHE A 92 16.96 -13.19 -29.02
N ASP A 93 17.09 -11.87 -29.22
CA ASP A 93 18.37 -11.17 -29.32
C ASP A 93 19.00 -11.09 -27.93
N TRP A 94 19.61 -12.20 -27.51
CA TRP A 94 20.15 -12.36 -26.16
C TRP A 94 21.30 -11.40 -25.88
N GLY A 95 22.15 -11.12 -26.87
CA GLY A 95 23.25 -10.16 -26.72
C GLY A 95 22.72 -8.78 -26.35
N LYS A 96 21.70 -8.29 -27.06
CA LYS A 96 21.05 -7.02 -26.74
C LYS A 96 20.36 -7.04 -25.38
N LEU A 97 19.67 -8.12 -25.04
CA LEU A 97 18.97 -8.26 -23.76
C LEU A 97 19.93 -8.30 -22.57
N VAL A 98 21.01 -9.08 -22.65
CA VAL A 98 22.06 -9.14 -21.62
C VAL A 98 22.73 -7.79 -21.47
N VAL A 99 23.13 -7.14 -22.57
CA VAL A 99 23.77 -5.81 -22.49
C VAL A 99 22.82 -4.78 -21.87
N ALA A 100 21.53 -4.81 -22.24
CA ALA A 100 20.54 -3.92 -21.66
C ALA A 100 20.37 -4.16 -20.16
N GLU A 101 20.24 -5.41 -19.72
CA GLU A 101 20.10 -5.77 -18.31
C GLU A 101 21.36 -5.43 -17.51
N PHE A 102 22.55 -5.72 -18.06
CA PHE A 102 23.81 -5.41 -17.41
C PHE A 102 24.02 -3.90 -17.27
N ARG A 103 23.71 -3.10 -18.31
CA ARG A 103 23.72 -1.63 -18.19
C ARG A 103 22.72 -1.13 -17.17
N ARG A 104 21.51 -1.71 -17.15
CA ARG A 104 20.46 -1.36 -16.19
C ARG A 104 20.94 -1.57 -14.76
N VAL A 105 21.42 -2.77 -14.44
CA VAL A 105 21.91 -3.11 -13.08
C VAL A 105 23.16 -2.31 -12.73
N ALA A 106 24.12 -2.16 -13.64
CA ALA A 106 25.31 -1.35 -13.38
C ALA A 106 24.95 0.12 -13.09
N SER A 107 23.94 0.67 -13.77
CA SER A 107 23.48 2.04 -13.52
C SER A 107 22.83 2.22 -12.13
N THR A 108 22.17 1.18 -11.62
CA THR A 108 21.42 1.17 -10.35
C THR A 108 22.16 0.49 -9.19
N PHE A 109 23.34 -0.09 -9.43
CA PHE A 109 24.09 -0.88 -8.45
C PHE A 109 24.34 -0.09 -7.17
N GLY A 110 23.89 -0.63 -6.03
CA GLY A 110 23.98 0.02 -4.71
C GLY A 110 23.18 1.33 -4.55
N LYS A 111 22.42 1.74 -5.58
CA LYS A 111 21.59 2.97 -5.57
C LYS A 111 20.11 2.67 -5.41
N GLU A 112 19.61 1.65 -6.10
CA GLU A 112 18.19 1.32 -6.13
C GLU A 112 17.99 -0.17 -6.40
N ILE A 113 17.08 -0.78 -5.65
CA ILE A 113 16.56 -2.11 -5.95
C ILE A 113 15.19 -1.90 -6.58
N PRO A 114 15.01 -2.24 -7.87
CA PRO A 114 13.71 -2.12 -8.52
C PRO A 114 12.73 -3.08 -7.87
N VAL A 115 11.50 -2.62 -7.66
CA VAL A 115 10.41 -3.46 -7.17
C VAL A 115 9.52 -3.73 -8.36
N ASP A 116 9.69 -4.91 -8.97
CA ASP A 116 8.85 -5.33 -10.09
C ASP A 116 7.50 -5.80 -9.54
N LEU A 117 6.48 -4.98 -9.75
CA LEU A 117 5.10 -5.25 -9.35
C LEU A 117 4.25 -5.35 -10.59
N THR A 118 3.60 -6.50 -10.77
CA THR A 118 2.58 -6.64 -11.80
C THR A 118 1.38 -5.74 -11.48
N ARG A 119 0.53 -5.51 -12.47
CA ARG A 119 -0.70 -4.73 -12.28
C ARG A 119 -1.59 -5.31 -11.17
N ASP A 120 -1.75 -6.63 -11.16
CA ASP A 120 -2.58 -7.34 -10.18
C ASP A 120 -1.96 -7.26 -8.78
N GLU A 121 -0.63 -7.31 -8.68
CA GLU A 121 0.08 -7.10 -7.42
C GLU A 121 -0.11 -5.68 -6.89
N LYS A 122 0.03 -4.65 -7.75
CA LYS A 122 -0.26 -3.25 -7.35
C LYS A 122 -1.67 -3.11 -6.80
N MET A 123 -2.64 -3.76 -7.44
CA MET A 123 -4.05 -3.75 -7.02
C MET A 123 -4.25 -4.49 -5.69
N GLY A 124 -3.63 -5.66 -5.51
CA GLY A 124 -3.67 -6.43 -4.27
C GLY A 124 -3.04 -5.68 -3.09
N LEU A 125 -1.89 -5.02 -3.32
CA LEU A 125 -1.22 -4.19 -2.31
C LEU A 125 -2.01 -2.92 -1.96
N LEU A 126 -2.72 -2.32 -2.92
CA LEU A 126 -3.63 -1.22 -2.63
C LEU A 126 -4.82 -1.68 -1.79
N ALA A 127 -5.42 -2.82 -2.14
CA ALA A 127 -6.53 -3.42 -1.41
C ALA A 127 -6.13 -3.81 0.03
N SER A 128 -4.92 -4.35 0.24
CA SER A 128 -4.42 -4.68 1.59
C SER A 128 -4.29 -3.47 2.52
N MET A 129 -4.16 -2.27 1.95
CA MET A 129 -4.13 -0.99 2.67
C MET A 129 -5.49 -0.27 2.68
N GLY A 130 -6.58 -0.96 2.30
CA GLY A 130 -7.95 -0.43 2.30
C GLY A 130 -8.32 0.43 1.08
N ILE A 131 -7.46 0.48 0.05
CA ILE A 131 -7.72 1.21 -1.20
C ILE A 131 -8.26 0.25 -2.25
N GLU A 132 -9.56 -0.01 -2.18
CA GLU A 132 -10.24 -0.86 -3.15
C GLU A 132 -10.47 -0.12 -4.48
N LEU A 133 -10.14 -0.81 -5.58
CA LEU A 133 -10.34 -0.35 -6.95
C LEU A 133 -11.16 -1.40 -7.70
N PRO A 134 -11.99 -1.00 -8.69
CA PRO A 134 -12.75 -1.96 -9.49
C PRO A 134 -11.82 -2.98 -10.17
N GLN A 135 -12.21 -4.25 -10.18
CA GLN A 135 -11.40 -5.31 -10.81
C GLN A 135 -11.23 -5.05 -12.32
N THR A 136 -12.23 -4.41 -12.92
CA THR A 136 -12.22 -4.01 -14.33
C THR A 136 -11.51 -2.67 -14.61
N THR A 137 -10.73 -2.15 -13.65
CA THR A 137 -10.06 -0.87 -13.76
C THR A 137 -9.15 -0.78 -14.99
N ARG A 138 -9.27 0.32 -15.72
CA ARG A 138 -8.44 0.71 -16.86
C ARG A 138 -7.56 1.91 -16.52
N LEU A 139 -7.29 2.13 -15.24
CA LEU A 139 -6.33 3.14 -14.81
C LEU A 139 -4.97 2.84 -15.43
N PRO A 140 -4.29 3.83 -16.03
CA PRO A 140 -2.91 3.68 -16.45
C PRO A 140 -1.99 3.21 -15.31
N ASP A 141 -0.92 2.47 -15.63
CA ASP A 141 -0.03 1.91 -14.61
C ASP A 141 0.69 3.00 -13.79
N ASP A 142 1.03 4.14 -14.39
CA ASP A 142 1.59 5.30 -13.70
C ASP A 142 0.60 5.90 -12.68
N ALA A 143 -0.70 5.85 -12.97
CA ALA A 143 -1.74 6.27 -12.05
C ALA A 143 -1.88 5.29 -10.86
N LEU A 144 -1.75 3.98 -11.11
CA LEU A 144 -1.71 2.98 -10.04
C LEU A 144 -0.46 3.14 -9.16
N GLU A 145 0.71 3.35 -9.75
CA GLU A 145 1.96 3.60 -9.03
C GLU A 145 1.89 4.87 -8.19
N LYS A 146 1.33 5.95 -8.75
CA LYS A 146 1.09 7.19 -8.01
C LYS A 146 0.17 6.95 -6.82
N LYS A 147 -0.88 6.16 -7.00
CA LYS A 147 -1.81 5.83 -5.92
C LYS A 147 -1.12 5.00 -4.85
N LEU A 148 -0.37 3.95 -5.22
CA LEU A 148 0.40 3.13 -4.29
C LEU A 148 1.39 3.97 -3.47
N ARG A 149 2.15 4.87 -4.12
CA ARG A 149 3.04 5.80 -3.43
C ARG A 149 2.32 6.67 -2.41
N ASN A 150 1.19 7.27 -2.79
CA ASN A 150 0.43 8.13 -1.88
C ASN A 150 -0.15 7.33 -0.69
N THR A 151 -0.53 6.07 -0.91
CA THR A 151 -1.01 5.17 0.15
C THR A 151 0.12 4.81 1.12
N ILE A 152 1.31 4.50 0.61
CA ILE A 152 2.51 4.27 1.43
C ILE A 152 2.83 5.51 2.27
N ASP A 153 2.77 6.71 1.68
CA ASP A 153 2.99 7.97 2.40
C ASP A 153 1.99 8.20 3.54
N ALA A 154 0.72 7.86 3.29
CA ALA A 154 -0.33 7.93 4.31
C ALA A 154 -0.07 6.93 5.43
N ALA A 155 0.31 5.69 5.12
CA ALA A 155 0.64 4.67 6.11
C ALA A 155 1.86 5.02 6.99
N GLN A 156 2.82 5.76 6.43
CA GLN A 156 4.00 6.25 7.16
C GLN A 156 3.78 7.57 7.89
N TYR A 157 2.61 8.19 7.74
CA TYR A 157 2.35 9.58 8.15
C TYR A 157 3.45 10.54 7.67
N PHE A 158 3.93 10.33 6.44
CA PHE A 158 5.22 10.85 6.00
C PHE A 158 5.34 12.37 6.17
N LYS A 159 4.27 13.12 5.83
CA LYS A 159 4.24 14.59 5.95
C LYS A 159 4.26 15.10 7.40
N ASP A 160 3.87 14.28 8.36
CA ASP A 160 3.79 14.63 9.79
C ASP A 160 5.04 14.19 10.56
N VAL A 161 5.76 13.22 10.01
CA VAL A 161 7.02 12.70 10.58
C VAL A 161 8.23 13.41 9.96
N ILE A 162 8.23 13.60 8.64
CA ILE A 162 9.34 14.14 7.87
C ILE A 162 8.97 15.53 7.34
N ALA A 163 9.53 16.56 7.95
CA ALA A 163 9.29 17.95 7.57
C ALA A 163 9.78 18.28 6.15
N LYS A 164 10.92 17.71 5.73
CA LYS A 164 11.53 17.97 4.42
C LYS A 164 12.27 16.73 3.91
N ALA A 165 12.08 16.44 2.63
CA ALA A 165 12.85 15.46 1.87
C ALA A 165 13.63 16.16 0.73
N PRO A 166 14.80 15.66 0.31
CA PRO A 166 15.50 14.48 0.85
C PRO A 166 16.04 14.70 2.27
N ILE A 167 16.10 13.64 3.06
CA ILE A 167 16.53 13.64 4.47
C ILE A 167 18.03 13.46 4.52
N ASP A 168 18.73 14.34 5.21
CA ASP A 168 20.12 14.12 5.62
C ASP A 168 20.14 13.56 7.06
N PRO A 169 20.54 12.29 7.27
CA PRO A 169 20.55 11.66 8.59
C PRO A 169 21.38 12.44 9.62
N ALA A 170 22.44 13.12 9.17
CA ALA A 170 23.32 13.89 10.05
C ALA A 170 22.62 15.10 10.68
N THR A 171 21.55 15.61 10.05
CA THR A 171 20.75 16.74 10.56
C THR A 171 19.76 16.35 11.64
N LEU A 172 19.53 15.05 11.84
CA LEU A 172 18.60 14.53 12.83
C LEU A 172 19.35 14.12 14.11
N PRO A 173 18.78 14.38 15.31
CA PRO A 173 19.38 13.94 16.56
C PRO A 173 19.40 12.41 16.66
N LEU A 174 20.43 11.86 17.30
CA LEU A 174 20.52 10.42 17.58
C LEU A 174 19.38 9.97 18.51
N TRP A 175 18.84 8.78 18.25
CA TRP A 175 17.87 8.16 19.16
C TRP A 175 18.59 7.62 20.41
N PRO A 176 18.17 7.99 21.63
CA PRO A 176 18.84 7.59 22.85
C PRO A 176 18.49 6.14 23.25
N LEU A 177 19.04 5.14 22.57
CA LEU A 177 18.74 3.71 22.79
C LEU A 177 18.83 3.23 24.25
N ARG A 178 19.71 3.83 25.08
CA ARG A 178 19.94 3.43 26.49
C ARG A 178 19.38 4.40 27.53
N SER A 179 18.98 5.60 27.13
CA SER A 179 18.55 6.67 28.05
C SER A 179 17.19 7.27 27.69
N SER A 180 16.53 6.74 26.67
CA SER A 180 15.16 7.10 26.32
C SER A 180 14.18 6.65 27.40
N SER A 181 13.18 7.49 27.68
CA SER A 181 12.05 7.12 28.54
C SER A 181 11.09 6.11 27.88
N LYS A 182 11.19 5.94 26.56
CA LYS A 182 10.43 4.97 25.75
C LYS A 182 11.38 4.08 24.95
N SER A 183 11.15 2.77 24.96
CA SER A 183 11.90 1.85 24.09
C SER A 183 11.61 2.14 22.62
N LEU A 184 12.50 1.70 21.72
CA LEU A 184 12.30 1.87 20.28
C LEU A 184 11.05 1.15 19.80
N SER A 185 10.79 -0.04 20.30
CA SER A 185 9.56 -0.80 20.07
C SER A 185 8.30 -0.04 20.48
N GLN A 186 8.29 0.59 21.67
CA GLN A 186 7.16 1.41 22.15
C GLN A 186 6.96 2.70 21.34
N ALA A 187 8.05 3.31 20.88
CA ALA A 187 8.03 4.49 20.03
C ALA A 187 7.61 4.17 18.59
N THR A 188 7.84 2.93 18.15
CA THR A 188 7.47 2.42 16.81
C THR A 188 6.04 1.89 16.76
N ALA A 189 5.48 1.45 17.89
CA ALA A 189 4.11 0.94 17.95
C ALA A 189 3.08 1.95 17.39
N ARG A 190 2.29 1.51 16.41
CA ARG A 190 1.14 2.22 15.84
C ARG A 190 -0.04 1.25 15.78
N GLY A 191 -1.24 1.76 16.03
CA GLY A 191 -2.46 0.97 15.98
C GLY A 191 -3.70 1.83 16.08
N ASN A 192 -4.86 1.17 16.03
CA ASN A 192 -6.19 1.76 16.21
C ASN A 192 -6.96 0.98 17.29
N LEU A 193 -8.10 1.50 17.78
CA LEU A 193 -8.90 0.80 18.81
C LEU A 193 -9.48 -0.53 18.29
N GLY A 194 -9.78 -0.63 17.01
CA GLY A 194 -10.31 -1.84 16.38
C GLY A 194 -9.34 -3.01 16.49
N GLU A 195 -8.05 -2.78 16.26
CA GLU A 195 -6.98 -3.77 16.43
C GLU A 195 -6.77 -4.14 17.91
N GLY A 196 -6.82 -3.16 18.81
CA GLY A 196 -6.63 -3.38 20.25
C GLY A 196 -7.74 -4.21 20.89
N LEU A 197 -8.99 -4.02 20.46
CA LEU A 197 -10.15 -4.78 20.92
C LEU A 197 -10.35 -6.10 20.14
N GLY A 198 -9.82 -6.16 18.91
CA GLY A 198 -9.91 -7.30 18.00
C GLY A 198 -8.91 -8.42 18.27
N ARG A 199 -7.89 -8.21 19.12
CA ARG A 199 -6.89 -9.26 19.43
C ARG A 199 -7.49 -10.50 20.13
N ASP A 200 -8.65 -10.37 20.78
CA ASP A 200 -9.39 -11.50 21.38
C ASP A 200 -10.88 -11.64 20.94
N GLY A 201 -11.54 -10.59 20.41
CA GLY A 201 -13.01 -10.59 20.26
C GLY A 201 -13.60 -10.91 18.87
N ILE A 202 -12.88 -10.67 17.78
CA ILE A 202 -13.49 -10.67 16.41
C ILE A 202 -13.19 -11.94 15.62
N LEU A 203 -12.12 -12.68 15.95
CA LEU A 203 -11.88 -14.02 15.38
C LEU A 203 -12.88 -15.08 15.84
N LYS A 204 -13.71 -14.80 16.86
CA LYS A 204 -14.68 -15.76 17.44
C LYS A 204 -16.15 -15.44 17.21
N SER A 205 -16.53 -14.22 16.81
CA SER A 205 -17.94 -13.79 16.87
C SER A 205 -18.65 -13.65 15.52
N ARG A 206 -17.94 -13.68 14.41
CA ARG A 206 -18.56 -13.76 13.07
C ARG A 206 -17.73 -14.71 12.25
N GLY A 207 -18.32 -15.78 11.74
CA GLY A 207 -17.72 -16.63 10.70
C GLY A 207 -17.47 -15.90 9.37
N ASP A 208 -17.36 -14.57 9.41
CA ASP A 208 -16.88 -13.73 8.33
C ASP A 208 -15.36 -13.84 8.30
N VAL A 209 -14.90 -14.70 7.38
CA VAL A 209 -13.52 -14.73 6.92
C VAL A 209 -13.16 -13.29 6.49
N PRO A 210 -12.03 -12.71 6.95
CA PRO A 210 -11.52 -11.47 6.36
C PRO A 210 -11.51 -11.62 4.85
N SER A 211 -12.20 -10.74 4.13
CA SER A 211 -12.58 -10.97 2.73
C SER A 211 -11.41 -10.94 1.73
N SER A 212 -10.17 -10.93 2.21
CA SER A 212 -9.04 -11.38 1.41
C SER A 212 -7.84 -11.77 2.28
N SER A 213 -7.02 -12.71 1.82
CA SER A 213 -5.67 -12.95 2.37
C SER A 213 -4.81 -11.68 2.38
N TYR A 214 -5.17 -10.68 1.56
CA TYR A 214 -4.44 -9.44 1.36
C TYR A 214 -4.49 -8.46 2.56
N GLU A 215 -5.58 -8.34 3.34
CA GLU A 215 -5.61 -7.45 4.53
C GLU A 215 -4.55 -7.86 5.60
N LYS A 216 -4.22 -9.16 5.65
CA LYS A 216 -3.14 -9.68 6.52
C LYS A 216 -1.77 -9.17 6.12
N THR A 217 -1.53 -8.85 4.84
CA THR A 217 -0.23 -8.42 4.31
C THR A 217 0.23 -7.12 4.96
N PHE A 218 -0.65 -6.11 5.05
CA PHE A 218 -0.29 -4.81 5.61
C PHE A 218 -0.07 -4.89 7.13
N LEU A 219 -0.90 -5.67 7.83
CA LEU A 219 -0.71 -5.90 9.27
C LEU A 219 0.61 -6.66 9.56
N ALA A 220 0.92 -7.69 8.76
CA ALA A 220 2.17 -8.44 8.87
C ALA A 220 3.40 -7.53 8.69
N LEU A 221 3.37 -6.62 7.71
CA LEU A 221 4.45 -5.63 7.53
C LEU A 221 4.65 -4.76 8.77
N ARG A 222 3.58 -4.30 9.40
CA ARG A 222 3.66 -3.49 10.63
C ARG A 222 4.25 -4.28 11.80
N VAL A 223 3.92 -5.57 11.90
CA VAL A 223 4.54 -6.49 12.88
C VAL A 223 6.03 -6.63 12.62
N ILE A 224 6.45 -6.85 11.36
CA ILE A 224 7.88 -6.95 10.98
C ILE A 224 8.66 -5.70 11.39
N VAL A 225 8.12 -4.50 11.15
CA VAL A 225 8.75 -3.25 11.57
C VAL A 225 8.82 -3.14 13.10
N GLY A 226 7.80 -3.62 13.81
CA GLY A 226 7.80 -3.71 15.28
C GLY A 226 8.86 -4.68 15.83
N GLU A 227 8.99 -5.87 15.22
CA GLU A 227 10.01 -6.86 15.58
C GLU A 227 11.42 -6.34 15.31
N LEU A 228 11.64 -5.62 14.20
CA LEU A 228 12.91 -4.95 13.93
C LEU A 228 13.25 -3.92 15.02
N ALA A 229 12.27 -3.10 15.43
CA ALA A 229 12.45 -2.13 16.50
C ALA A 229 12.73 -2.79 17.86
N LYS A 230 12.07 -3.91 18.16
CA LYS A 230 12.33 -4.70 19.38
C LYS A 230 13.71 -5.34 19.36
N GLY A 231 14.12 -5.96 18.25
CA GLY A 231 15.46 -6.52 18.13
C GLY A 231 16.54 -5.47 18.32
N MET A 232 16.33 -4.24 17.85
CA MET A 232 17.23 -3.11 18.11
C MET A 232 17.30 -2.72 19.60
N ASP A 233 16.20 -2.79 20.35
CA ASP A 233 16.21 -2.64 21.82
C ASP A 233 17.05 -3.76 22.48
N ASP A 234 16.98 -4.97 21.94
CA ASP A 234 17.72 -6.16 22.40
C ASP A 234 19.19 -6.22 21.89
N GLY A 235 19.64 -5.21 21.13
CA GLY A 235 21.00 -5.12 20.59
C GLY A 235 21.23 -5.84 19.26
N VAL A 236 20.17 -6.32 18.60
CA VAL A 236 20.19 -6.98 17.30
C VAL A 236 19.86 -5.97 16.18
N GLN A 237 20.82 -5.75 15.27
CA GLN A 237 20.72 -4.74 14.21
C GLN A 237 20.43 -5.30 12.81
N SER A 238 20.28 -6.61 12.71
CA SER A 238 20.17 -7.33 11.43
C SER A 238 18.83 -8.06 11.36
N LEU A 239 18.15 -7.99 10.22
CA LEU A 239 16.92 -8.70 9.92
C LEU A 239 17.07 -9.46 8.60
N VAL A 240 16.63 -10.72 8.61
CA VAL A 240 16.43 -11.55 7.43
C VAL A 240 14.94 -11.85 7.36
N LEU A 241 14.35 -11.43 6.25
CA LEU A 241 12.98 -11.77 5.90
C LEU A 241 13.02 -12.76 4.76
N GLN A 242 12.52 -13.98 4.95
CA GLN A 242 12.58 -15.05 3.95
C GLN A 242 11.19 -15.65 3.71
N ASP A 243 10.89 -16.12 2.52
CA ASP A 243 9.64 -16.83 2.25
C ASP A 243 9.74 -18.31 2.62
N GLU A 244 8.59 -18.99 2.72
CA GLU A 244 8.54 -20.41 3.08
C GLU A 244 9.30 -21.30 2.09
N GLU A 245 9.27 -20.93 0.80
CA GLU A 245 9.96 -21.67 -0.28
C GLU A 245 11.45 -21.32 -0.37
N GLN A 246 11.95 -20.40 0.46
CA GLN A 246 13.33 -19.90 0.44
C GLN A 246 13.75 -19.34 -0.93
N SER A 247 12.78 -18.88 -1.71
CA SER A 247 12.95 -18.37 -3.07
C SER A 247 13.26 -16.87 -3.11
N ASN A 248 12.93 -16.13 -2.05
CA ASN A 248 13.06 -14.68 -1.90
C ASN A 248 13.47 -14.32 -0.46
N ALA A 249 14.50 -13.50 -0.35
CA ALA A 249 14.97 -12.99 0.93
C ALA A 249 15.30 -11.50 0.88
N ILE A 250 14.93 -10.76 1.91
CA ILE A 250 15.35 -9.39 2.15
C ILE A 250 16.30 -9.39 3.34
N LEU A 251 17.53 -8.93 3.11
CA LEU A 251 18.49 -8.73 4.19
C LEU A 251 18.54 -7.24 4.52
N ILE A 252 18.36 -6.91 5.79
CA ILE A 252 18.36 -5.53 6.29
C ILE A 252 19.36 -5.43 7.43
N ARG A 253 20.19 -4.39 7.41
CA ARG A 253 20.99 -3.96 8.55
C ARG A 253 20.65 -2.53 8.91
N VAL A 254 20.30 -2.30 10.17
CA VAL A 254 20.16 -0.96 10.74
C VAL A 254 21.56 -0.39 10.96
N VAL A 255 21.82 0.77 10.36
CA VAL A 255 23.09 1.48 10.48
C VAL A 255 23.05 2.39 11.71
N GLU A 256 21.96 3.13 11.86
CA GLU A 256 21.77 4.08 12.94
C GLU A 256 20.28 4.39 13.11
N VAL A 257 19.91 4.87 14.30
CA VAL A 257 18.55 5.32 14.60
C VAL A 257 18.59 6.79 14.99
N ARG A 258 17.76 7.59 14.33
CA ARG A 258 17.61 9.02 14.58
C ARG A 258 16.20 9.34 15.05
N LYS A 259 16.01 10.49 15.67
CA LYS A 259 14.70 11.03 16.03
C LYS A 259 14.25 12.01 14.94
N ALA A 260 13.04 11.80 14.42
CA ALA A 260 12.45 12.66 13.41
C ALA A 260 12.08 14.03 13.97
N ASN A 261 11.99 15.03 13.09
CA ASN A 261 11.49 16.37 13.40
C ASN A 261 9.94 16.38 13.43
N SER A 262 9.34 15.54 14.26
CA SER A 262 7.88 15.49 14.42
C SER A 262 7.41 16.45 15.50
N THR A 263 6.26 17.08 15.29
CA THR A 263 5.63 18.04 16.21
C THR A 263 4.72 17.37 17.26
N VAL A 264 4.46 16.06 17.14
CA VAL A 264 3.38 15.38 17.89
C VAL A 264 3.86 14.23 18.77
N ASP A 265 4.86 13.45 18.34
CA ASP A 265 5.42 12.33 19.13
C ASP A 265 6.92 12.18 18.84
N GLU A 266 7.62 11.46 19.71
CA GLU A 266 9.01 11.06 19.44
C GLU A 266 9.01 9.91 18.44
N VAL A 267 9.25 10.24 17.16
CA VAL A 267 9.21 9.25 16.08
C VAL A 267 10.62 8.80 15.71
N PRO A 268 10.95 7.50 15.83
CA PRO A 268 12.24 6.99 15.39
C PRO A 268 12.31 6.87 13.86
N VAL A 269 13.50 7.10 13.32
CA VAL A 269 13.87 6.88 11.92
C VAL A 269 15.05 5.91 11.92
N LEU A 270 14.81 4.68 11.49
CA LEU A 270 15.83 3.64 11.39
C LEU A 270 16.47 3.76 10.02
N PHE A 271 17.70 4.23 9.93
CA PHE A 271 18.45 4.23 8.68
C PHE A 271 19.04 2.85 8.46
N VAL A 272 18.80 2.30 7.27
CA VAL A 272 19.10 0.91 6.96
C VAL A 272 19.89 0.79 5.66
N LEU A 273 20.67 -0.29 5.58
CA LEU A 273 21.14 -0.85 4.32
C LEU A 273 20.34 -2.12 4.05
N TYR A 274 19.81 -2.26 2.84
CA TYR A 274 19.06 -3.46 2.47
C TYR A 274 19.49 -4.03 1.11
N THR A 275 19.30 -5.33 0.95
CA THR A 275 19.38 -6.03 -0.34
C THR A 275 18.19 -6.98 -0.52
N HIS A 276 17.94 -7.37 -1.75
CA HIS A 276 16.91 -8.35 -2.12
C HIS A 276 17.55 -9.47 -2.93
N ASN A 277 17.51 -10.67 -2.38
CA ASN A 277 18.03 -11.87 -3.01
C ASN A 277 16.84 -12.72 -3.47
N THR A 278 16.93 -13.21 -4.69
CA THR A 278 15.97 -14.17 -5.24
C THR A 278 16.69 -15.48 -5.51
N GLN A 279 15.93 -16.53 -5.81
CA GLN A 279 16.46 -17.80 -6.32
C GLN A 279 17.29 -17.66 -7.61
N HIS A 280 17.19 -16.50 -8.28
CA HIS A 280 17.94 -16.16 -9.49
C HIS A 280 19.10 -15.20 -9.23
N THR A 281 19.31 -14.77 -7.99
CA THR A 281 20.43 -13.91 -7.60
C THR A 281 21.61 -14.78 -7.16
N PRO A 282 22.86 -14.49 -7.58
CA PRO A 282 24.03 -15.25 -7.14
C PRO A 282 24.15 -15.41 -5.62
N ILE A 283 24.24 -16.65 -5.14
CA ILE A 283 24.24 -16.98 -3.71
C ILE A 283 25.40 -16.34 -2.94
N LEU A 284 26.53 -16.11 -3.59
CA LEU A 284 27.73 -15.52 -2.99
C LEU A 284 27.45 -14.16 -2.33
N GLN A 285 26.53 -13.37 -2.90
CA GLN A 285 26.16 -12.06 -2.34
C GLN A 285 25.50 -12.16 -0.95
N ALA A 286 24.75 -13.23 -0.70
CA ALA A 286 24.14 -13.49 0.61
C ALA A 286 25.09 -14.30 1.52
N ALA A 287 25.91 -15.20 0.96
CA ALA A 287 26.82 -16.05 1.71
C ALA A 287 27.83 -15.24 2.55
N ASP A 288 28.41 -14.18 1.98
CA ASP A 288 29.36 -13.32 2.69
C ASP A 288 28.72 -12.63 3.92
N TRP A 289 27.45 -12.27 3.81
CA TRP A 289 26.69 -11.68 4.92
C TRP A 289 26.51 -12.68 6.07
N PHE A 290 26.11 -13.92 5.74
CA PHE A 290 25.95 -14.97 6.75
C PHE A 290 27.29 -15.38 7.37
N ALA A 291 28.36 -15.46 6.57
CA ALA A 291 29.69 -15.76 7.06
C ALA A 291 30.18 -14.70 8.06
N ASP A 292 29.97 -13.40 7.78
CA ASP A 292 30.30 -12.32 8.73
C ASP A 292 29.46 -12.38 10.00
N LEU A 293 28.17 -12.70 9.88
CA LEU A 293 27.26 -12.84 11.02
C LEU A 293 27.74 -13.96 11.96
N VAL A 294 28.06 -15.13 11.41
CA VAL A 294 28.57 -16.29 12.16
C VAL A 294 29.93 -15.97 12.77
N ALA A 295 30.86 -15.41 12.00
CA ALA A 295 32.22 -15.11 12.45
C ALA A 295 32.26 -14.14 13.65
N LYS A 296 31.30 -13.21 13.73
CA LYS A 296 31.22 -12.22 14.81
C LYS A 296 30.33 -12.65 15.96
N GLY A 297 29.78 -13.87 15.94
CA GLY A 297 28.75 -14.31 16.90
C GLY A 297 27.53 -13.39 16.88
N GLY A 298 27.28 -12.72 15.75
CA GLY A 298 26.20 -11.77 15.59
C GLY A 298 24.85 -12.49 15.57
N GLN A 299 23.86 -11.89 16.21
CA GLN A 299 22.48 -12.34 16.10
C GLN A 299 21.79 -11.62 14.95
N SER A 300 20.78 -12.28 14.37
CA SER A 300 19.87 -11.66 13.40
C SER A 300 18.45 -12.06 13.73
N ILE A 301 17.53 -11.13 13.48
CA ILE A 301 16.10 -11.38 13.53
C ILE A 301 15.77 -12.19 12.27
N GLN A 302 15.15 -13.35 12.43
CA GLN A 302 14.76 -14.23 11.34
C GLN A 302 13.24 -14.29 11.29
N ILE A 303 12.65 -13.84 10.19
CA ILE A 303 11.19 -13.84 10.02
C ILE A 303 10.85 -14.54 8.71
N THR A 304 9.95 -15.52 8.79
CA THR A 304 9.32 -16.10 7.60
C THR A 304 8.10 -15.27 7.20
N ALA A 305 8.06 -14.78 5.96
CA ALA A 305 6.95 -13.97 5.46
C ALA A 305 6.64 -14.25 3.98
N PRO A 306 5.34 -14.28 3.61
CA PRO A 306 4.92 -14.44 2.21
C PRO A 306 5.53 -13.40 1.27
N VAL A 307 5.69 -13.78 -0.01
CA VAL A 307 6.28 -12.92 -1.05
C VAL A 307 5.54 -11.59 -1.17
N GLU A 308 4.23 -11.56 -0.97
CA GLU A 308 3.42 -10.34 -1.02
C GLU A 308 3.80 -9.35 0.09
N VAL A 309 4.12 -9.85 1.29
CA VAL A 309 4.59 -9.02 2.42
C VAL A 309 5.97 -8.46 2.10
N GLN A 310 6.85 -9.29 1.54
CA GLN A 310 8.19 -8.87 1.11
C GLN A 310 8.11 -7.79 0.02
N LYS A 311 7.27 -7.98 -1.00
CA LYS A 311 7.04 -7.01 -2.08
C LYS A 311 6.50 -5.68 -1.54
N LEU A 312 5.56 -5.71 -0.60
CA LEU A 312 5.08 -4.50 0.06
C LEU A 312 6.22 -3.82 0.82
N PHE A 313 7.03 -4.56 1.59
CA PHE A 313 8.14 -3.98 2.33
C PHE A 313 9.19 -3.35 1.40
N LEU A 314 9.54 -4.03 0.31
CA LEU A 314 10.43 -3.51 -0.73
C LEU A 314 9.88 -2.21 -1.33
N ALA A 315 8.56 -2.11 -1.56
CA ALA A 315 7.95 -0.87 -2.04
C ALA A 315 8.14 0.31 -1.06
N PHE A 316 8.02 0.08 0.25
CA PHE A 316 8.33 1.08 1.28
C PHE A 316 9.81 1.46 1.28
N LEU A 317 10.71 0.47 1.29
CA LEU A 317 12.16 0.68 1.30
C LEU A 317 12.64 1.42 0.05
N HIS A 318 12.12 1.05 -1.11
CA HIS A 318 12.42 1.67 -2.40
C HIS A 318 11.93 3.12 -2.47
N LEU A 319 10.73 3.40 -1.96
CA LEU A 319 10.22 4.76 -1.94
C LEU A 319 11.05 5.65 -1.01
N ASN A 320 11.46 5.12 0.14
CA ASN A 320 12.26 5.85 1.12
C ASN A 320 13.71 6.04 0.67
N SER A 321 14.32 5.09 -0.06
CA SER A 321 15.69 5.25 -0.57
C SER A 321 15.83 6.47 -1.48
N LYS A 322 14.81 6.75 -2.30
CA LYS A 322 14.71 7.95 -3.17
C LYS A 322 14.59 9.27 -2.40
N ARG A 323 14.39 9.21 -1.07
CA ARG A 323 14.19 10.36 -0.19
C ARG A 323 15.35 10.57 0.77
N ILE A 324 16.46 9.87 0.58
CA ILE A 324 17.70 10.11 1.32
C ILE A 324 18.56 11.11 0.56
N SER A 325 19.27 11.96 1.29
CA SER A 325 20.23 12.88 0.71
C SER A 325 21.29 12.12 -0.10
N PRO A 326 21.57 12.52 -1.36
CA PRO A 326 22.67 11.95 -2.14
C PRO A 326 24.06 12.15 -1.50
N SER A 327 24.20 13.01 -0.49
CA SER A 327 25.43 13.18 0.30
C SER A 327 25.62 12.13 1.40
N TYR A 328 24.57 11.37 1.75
CA TYR A 328 24.66 10.41 2.83
C TYR A 328 25.58 9.24 2.46
N ARG A 329 26.54 8.94 3.34
CA ARG A 329 27.52 7.86 3.18
C ARG A 329 27.50 7.00 4.44
N PRO A 330 26.58 6.01 4.53
CA PRO A 330 26.52 5.12 5.69
C PRO A 330 27.78 4.26 5.77
N THR A 331 28.14 3.86 6.99
CA THR A 331 29.19 2.86 7.21
C THR A 331 28.78 1.52 6.60
N ARG A 332 29.60 1.02 5.67
CA ARG A 332 29.41 -0.26 4.96
C ARG A 332 30.46 -1.27 5.38
N ARG A 333 30.07 -2.54 5.42
CA ARG A 333 30.96 -3.70 5.49
C ARG A 333 31.41 -4.08 4.07
N ALA A 334 32.45 -4.91 3.96
CA ALA A 334 33.06 -5.26 2.67
C ALA A 334 32.05 -5.84 1.65
N TYR A 335 31.15 -6.71 2.10
CA TYR A 335 30.12 -7.35 1.28
C TYR A 335 28.91 -6.47 0.99
N GLU A 336 28.80 -5.28 1.60
CA GLU A 336 27.62 -4.41 1.47
C GLU A 336 27.73 -3.41 0.32
N SER A 337 28.64 -3.62 -0.62
CA SER A 337 28.82 -2.75 -1.79
C SER A 337 27.52 -2.62 -2.62
N HIS A 338 26.75 -3.70 -2.71
CA HIS A 338 25.49 -3.78 -3.46
C HIS A 338 24.25 -3.39 -2.66
N PHE A 339 24.37 -3.20 -1.34
CA PHE A 339 23.23 -2.83 -0.50
C PHE A 339 22.79 -1.39 -0.78
N VAL A 340 21.49 -1.14 -0.71
CA VAL A 340 20.89 0.17 -0.97
C VAL A 340 20.58 0.87 0.37
N PRO A 341 20.95 2.15 0.54
CA PRO A 341 20.53 2.91 1.71
C PRO A 341 19.04 3.24 1.64
N SER A 342 18.34 3.04 2.74
CA SER A 342 16.94 3.43 2.93
C SER A 342 16.71 3.83 4.39
N PHE A 343 15.47 4.16 4.72
CA PHE A 343 15.04 4.33 6.10
C PHE A 343 13.67 3.72 6.32
N ILE A 344 13.43 3.33 7.56
CA ILE A 344 12.16 2.82 8.05
C ILE A 344 11.67 3.79 9.12
N ILE A 345 10.43 4.23 8.98
CA ILE A 345 9.69 4.96 10.01
C ILE A 345 8.46 4.12 10.39
N PRO A 346 7.87 4.36 11.57
CA PRO A 346 6.70 3.63 12.02
C PRO A 346 5.59 3.61 10.97
N ILE A 347 5.05 2.42 10.71
CA ILE A 347 3.94 2.20 9.79
C ILE A 347 2.68 2.03 10.63
N GLY A 348 1.68 2.87 10.38
CA GLY A 348 0.42 2.87 11.11
C GLY A 348 -0.80 2.64 10.22
N PRO A 349 -1.97 2.44 10.82
CA PRO A 349 -3.22 2.36 10.07
C PRO A 349 -3.45 3.65 9.29
N ILE A 350 -4.05 3.55 8.10
CA ILE A 350 -4.40 4.72 7.29
C ILE A 350 -5.74 5.24 7.80
N SER A 351 -5.83 6.55 8.05
CA SER A 351 -7.08 7.12 8.55
C SER A 351 -8.20 7.01 7.52
N SER A 352 -9.45 6.95 7.98
CA SER A 352 -10.62 6.87 7.09
C SER A 352 -10.72 8.06 6.13
N MET A 353 -10.27 9.23 6.58
CA MET A 353 -10.20 10.44 5.77
C MET A 353 -9.22 10.27 4.59
N GLU A 354 -8.03 9.75 4.86
CA GLU A 354 -7.01 9.49 3.85
C GLU A 354 -7.48 8.39 2.89
N ILE A 355 -8.07 7.30 3.39
CA ILE A 355 -8.66 6.26 2.54
C ILE A 355 -9.74 6.87 1.63
N GLY A 356 -10.62 7.72 2.17
CA GLY A 356 -11.64 8.41 1.39
C GLY A 356 -11.06 9.32 0.29
N SER A 357 -9.99 10.04 0.60
CA SER A 357 -9.27 10.87 -0.37
C SER A 357 -8.57 10.03 -1.45
N LEU A 358 -7.88 8.96 -1.03
CA LEU A 358 -7.13 8.06 -1.89
C LEU A 358 -8.05 7.23 -2.79
N THR A 359 -9.28 6.89 -2.37
CA THR A 359 -10.27 6.14 -3.17
C THR A 359 -11.05 7.02 -4.15
N LYS A 360 -11.08 8.34 -3.95
CA LYS A 360 -11.80 9.28 -4.83
C LYS A 360 -11.26 9.27 -6.26
N SER A 361 -12.16 9.09 -7.22
CA SER A 361 -11.85 9.25 -8.64
C SER A 361 -12.05 10.71 -9.05
N ALA A 362 -11.02 11.35 -9.61
CA ALA A 362 -11.12 12.73 -10.12
C ALA A 362 -11.78 12.82 -11.53
N GLY A 363 -12.37 11.72 -11.99
CA GLY A 363 -12.89 11.55 -13.34
C GLY A 363 -13.56 10.18 -13.45
N CYS A 364 -13.45 9.54 -14.60
CA CYS A 364 -14.05 8.24 -14.84
C CYS A 364 -13.58 7.19 -13.82
N VAL A 365 -14.52 6.48 -13.20
CA VAL A 365 -14.23 5.48 -12.15
C VAL A 365 -13.36 4.32 -12.62
N LEU A 366 -13.33 4.01 -13.93
CA LEU A 366 -12.49 2.96 -14.48
C LEU A 366 -11.14 3.45 -15.00
N CYS A 367 -11.09 4.56 -15.74
CA CYS A 367 -9.87 4.96 -16.46
C CYS A 367 -9.28 6.30 -15.99
N GLY A 368 -9.92 6.99 -15.05
CA GLY A 368 -9.45 8.26 -14.49
C GLY A 368 -9.57 9.48 -15.42
N LYS A 369 -9.95 9.30 -16.70
CA LYS A 369 -10.14 10.41 -17.64
C LYS A 369 -11.19 11.40 -17.12
N LYS A 370 -10.88 12.70 -17.19
CA LYS A 370 -11.83 13.77 -16.83
C LYS A 370 -13.13 13.60 -17.61
N THR A 371 -14.26 13.71 -16.93
CA THR A 371 -15.59 13.59 -17.52
C THR A 371 -16.60 14.33 -16.66
N PHE A 372 -17.68 14.78 -17.29
CA PHE A 372 -18.86 15.34 -16.63
C PHE A 372 -20.09 14.43 -16.79
N LYS A 373 -19.94 13.30 -17.49
CA LYS A 373 -21.03 12.35 -17.73
C LYS A 373 -21.17 11.43 -16.53
N LYS A 374 -22.34 11.48 -15.90
CA LYS A 374 -22.71 10.65 -14.75
C LYS A 374 -23.58 9.48 -15.19
N CYS A 375 -23.61 8.42 -14.39
CA CYS A 375 -24.59 7.34 -14.55
C CYS A 375 -26.01 7.92 -14.51
N SER A 376 -26.80 7.77 -15.58
CA SER A 376 -28.16 8.31 -15.65
C SER A 376 -29.12 7.72 -14.62
N GLY A 377 -28.81 6.54 -14.08
CA GLY A 377 -29.64 5.88 -13.05
C GLY A 377 -29.40 6.45 -11.64
N CYS A 378 -28.15 6.43 -11.18
CA CYS A 378 -27.83 6.73 -9.78
C CYS A 378 -27.12 8.08 -9.58
N LEU A 379 -26.56 8.66 -10.64
CA LEU A 379 -25.74 9.87 -10.64
C LEU A 379 -24.48 9.83 -9.76
N ALA A 380 -24.17 8.70 -9.12
CA ALA A 380 -23.06 8.56 -8.16
C ALA A 380 -21.71 8.19 -8.81
N ALA A 381 -21.73 7.67 -10.04
CA ALA A 381 -20.52 7.24 -10.75
C ALA A 381 -20.32 8.04 -12.04
N ASP A 382 -19.07 8.41 -12.30
CA ASP A 382 -18.64 9.19 -13.45
C ASP A 382 -18.00 8.26 -14.51
N TYR A 383 -18.41 8.42 -15.77
CA TYR A 383 -17.91 7.62 -16.90
C TYR A 383 -17.49 8.51 -18.06
N CYS A 384 -16.37 8.23 -18.73
CA CYS A 384 -15.99 8.97 -19.93
C CYS A 384 -16.85 8.59 -21.16
N GLY A 385 -17.52 7.44 -21.13
CA GLY A 385 -18.38 6.93 -22.19
C GLY A 385 -19.05 5.60 -21.84
N PRO A 386 -19.94 5.09 -22.72
CA PRO A 386 -20.72 3.88 -22.48
C PRO A 386 -19.85 2.63 -22.32
N GLU A 387 -18.68 2.59 -22.96
CA GLU A 387 -17.75 1.46 -22.85
C GLU A 387 -17.23 1.26 -21.41
N CYS A 388 -16.84 2.34 -20.74
CA CYS A 388 -16.42 2.26 -19.33
C CYS A 388 -17.61 1.95 -18.40
N GLN A 389 -18.80 2.46 -18.72
CA GLN A 389 -20.00 2.13 -17.95
C GLN A 389 -20.38 0.64 -18.07
N LYS A 390 -20.36 0.08 -19.28
CA LYS A 390 -20.64 -1.34 -19.54
C LYS A 390 -19.63 -2.25 -18.85
N ALA A 391 -18.34 -1.92 -18.91
CA ALA A 391 -17.29 -2.69 -18.26
C ALA A 391 -17.47 -2.73 -16.73
N HIS A 392 -17.77 -1.59 -16.11
CA HIS A 392 -18.01 -1.50 -14.67
C HIS A 392 -19.40 -2.01 -14.24
N TRP A 393 -20.31 -2.28 -15.17
CA TRP A 393 -21.72 -2.52 -14.86
C TRP A 393 -21.95 -3.70 -13.93
N LYS A 394 -21.19 -4.80 -14.07
CA LYS A 394 -21.34 -5.97 -13.20
C LYS A 394 -21.17 -5.61 -11.72
N GLU A 395 -20.13 -4.83 -11.41
CA GLU A 395 -19.82 -4.34 -10.06
C GLU A 395 -20.80 -3.21 -9.65
N HIS A 396 -21.03 -2.25 -10.55
CA HIS A 396 -21.84 -1.06 -10.26
C HIS A 396 -23.34 -1.32 -10.14
N LYS A 397 -23.89 -2.33 -10.82
CA LYS A 397 -25.35 -2.59 -10.93
C LYS A 397 -26.03 -2.66 -9.57
N VAL A 398 -25.38 -3.27 -8.58
CA VAL A 398 -25.94 -3.43 -7.23
C VAL A 398 -26.09 -2.05 -6.57
N THR A 399 -25.01 -1.25 -6.58
CA THR A 399 -25.02 0.14 -6.08
C THR A 399 -25.96 1.05 -6.86
N CYS A 400 -26.03 0.90 -8.18
CA CYS A 400 -26.93 1.68 -9.01
C CYS A 400 -28.40 1.39 -8.68
N LYS A 401 -28.73 0.13 -8.42
CA LYS A 401 -30.08 -0.30 -8.05
C LYS A 401 -30.45 0.10 -6.64
N SER A 402 -29.51 0.14 -5.69
CA SER A 402 -29.81 0.63 -4.34
C SER A 402 -30.23 2.10 -4.36
N LEU A 403 -29.63 2.93 -5.21
CA LEU A 403 -29.99 4.35 -5.34
C LEU A 403 -31.29 4.62 -6.13
N LYS A 404 -31.69 3.72 -7.03
CA LYS A 404 -32.85 3.93 -7.91
C LYS A 404 -34.15 3.65 -7.17
N GLY A 405 -35.04 4.65 -7.08
CA GLY A 405 -36.34 4.51 -6.42
C GLY A 405 -36.26 4.50 -4.89
N GLY A 406 -35.20 5.07 -4.33
CA GLY A 406 -35.14 5.40 -2.90
C GLY A 406 -35.97 6.64 -2.58
N THR A 407 -36.44 6.71 -1.34
CA THR A 407 -37.21 7.84 -0.81
C THR A 407 -36.24 8.89 -0.27
N TRP A 408 -36.12 10.00 -1.01
CA TRP A 408 -35.25 11.12 -0.65
C TRP A 408 -36.01 12.14 0.18
N ARG A 409 -35.48 12.49 1.35
CA ARG A 409 -36.04 13.52 2.23
C ARG A 409 -35.08 14.69 2.33
N THR A 410 -35.63 15.90 2.28
CA THR A 410 -34.86 17.11 2.62
C THR A 410 -34.73 17.16 4.14
N VAL A 411 -33.49 17.23 4.60
CA VAL A 411 -33.09 17.25 6.00
C VAL A 411 -32.27 18.52 6.22
N GLU A 412 -32.64 19.30 7.21
CA GLU A 412 -31.85 20.43 7.67
C GLU A 412 -30.97 20.00 8.84
N LEU A 413 -29.64 20.04 8.63
CA LEU A 413 -28.67 19.61 9.63
C LEU A 413 -28.22 20.82 10.48
N GLY A 414 -28.14 20.61 11.79
CA GLY A 414 -27.60 21.56 12.74
C GLY A 414 -26.07 21.62 12.74
N THR A 415 -25.56 22.80 13.06
CA THR A 415 -24.15 23.09 13.32
C THR A 415 -23.75 22.71 14.75
N ALA A 416 -22.47 22.89 15.10
CA ALA A 416 -22.01 22.75 16.48
C ALA A 416 -22.73 23.71 17.46
N ASN A 417 -23.12 24.90 17.01
CA ASN A 417 -23.86 25.87 17.83
C ASN A 417 -25.29 25.39 18.10
N ASP A 418 -25.94 24.79 17.11
CA ASP A 418 -27.28 24.21 17.28
C ASP A 418 -27.25 23.04 18.28
N LEU A 419 -26.22 22.19 18.19
CA LEU A 419 -25.98 21.13 19.17
C LEU A 419 -25.82 21.65 20.59
N PHE A 420 -25.04 22.73 20.74
CA PHE A 420 -24.80 23.36 22.03
C PHE A 420 -26.10 23.91 22.63
N SER A 421 -26.90 24.61 21.82
CA SER A 421 -28.20 25.13 22.23
C SER A 421 -29.14 24.00 22.68
N GLU A 422 -29.15 22.87 21.96
CA GLU A 422 -30.01 21.72 22.28
C GLU A 422 -29.59 21.05 23.61
N LEU A 423 -28.28 20.88 23.86
CA LEU A 423 -27.78 20.15 25.03
C LEU A 423 -27.74 20.97 26.32
N THR A 424 -27.46 22.28 26.24
CA THR A 424 -27.27 23.12 27.43
C THR A 424 -28.51 23.95 27.79
N GLY A 425 -29.49 24.05 26.88
CA GLY A 425 -30.63 24.96 27.04
C GLY A 425 -30.24 26.45 27.13
N SER A 426 -28.97 26.79 26.88
CA SER A 426 -28.40 28.12 27.04
C SER A 426 -27.71 28.56 25.74
N GLY A 427 -27.98 29.77 25.28
CA GLY A 427 -27.47 30.30 24.01
C GLY A 427 -26.07 30.91 24.07
N GLN A 428 -25.30 30.73 25.15
CA GLN A 428 -24.01 31.39 25.32
C GLN A 428 -22.83 30.43 25.07
N GLY A 429 -22.12 30.69 23.97
CA GLY A 429 -21.04 29.88 23.45
C GLY A 429 -19.81 29.79 24.35
N GLN A 430 -19.72 28.70 25.11
CA GLN A 430 -18.43 28.10 25.47
C GLN A 430 -18.10 26.99 24.47
N ASP A 431 -16.83 26.89 24.10
CA ASP A 431 -16.35 25.85 23.18
C ASP A 431 -16.47 24.46 23.84
N MET A 432 -17.49 23.70 23.45
CA MET A 432 -17.60 22.28 23.82
C MET A 432 -16.78 21.41 22.88
N PHE A 433 -15.89 20.60 23.46
CA PHE A 433 -15.07 19.63 22.74
C PHE A 433 -15.82 18.31 22.59
N PHE A 434 -16.41 18.06 21.42
CA PHE A 434 -16.90 16.72 21.08
C PHE A 434 -15.76 15.91 20.44
N SER A 435 -15.41 14.78 21.06
CA SER A 435 -14.50 13.81 20.47
C SER A 435 -15.30 12.67 19.87
N THR A 436 -15.09 12.41 18.58
CA THR A 436 -15.64 11.23 17.91
C THR A 436 -14.60 10.12 17.94
N LEU A 437 -14.92 9.01 18.60
CA LEU A 437 -14.07 7.83 18.61
C LEU A 437 -14.32 7.01 17.34
N ASN A 438 -13.38 7.06 16.41
CA ASN A 438 -13.33 6.13 15.28
C ASN A 438 -12.34 5.01 15.60
N PHE A 439 -12.83 3.76 15.55
CA PHE A 439 -12.06 2.60 15.93
C PHE A 439 -11.00 2.23 14.89
N GLN A 440 -11.13 2.71 13.66
CA GLN A 440 -10.15 2.48 12.59
C GLN A 440 -9.09 3.59 12.51
N ASP A 441 -9.37 4.75 13.12
CA ASP A 441 -8.43 5.87 13.09
C ASP A 441 -7.20 5.60 13.98
N PRO A 442 -6.01 6.11 13.60
CA PRO A 442 -4.80 5.94 14.40
C PRO A 442 -4.97 6.49 15.83
N LEU A 443 -4.50 5.72 16.82
CA LEU A 443 -4.48 6.15 18.23
C LEU A 443 -3.49 7.31 18.49
N ARG A 444 -2.43 7.38 17.68
CA ARG A 444 -1.39 8.41 17.76
C ARG A 444 -1.41 9.25 16.49
N GLY A 445 -1.55 10.56 16.63
CA GLY A 445 -1.53 11.52 15.53
C GLY A 445 -2.91 12.02 15.08
N ARG A 446 -2.94 13.33 14.74
CA ARG A 446 -3.90 14.18 14.00
C ARG A 446 -5.44 14.08 14.17
N ASN A 447 -6.02 13.01 14.68
CA ASN A 447 -7.47 12.77 14.56
C ASN A 447 -8.31 13.00 15.82
N SER A 448 -7.77 13.69 16.83
CA SER A 448 -8.65 14.54 17.64
C SER A 448 -8.88 15.82 16.84
N ALA A 449 -9.69 15.71 15.77
CA ALA A 449 -10.28 16.89 15.17
C ALA A 449 -11.19 17.48 16.25
N SER A 450 -10.63 18.36 17.08
CA SER A 450 -11.41 19.22 17.95
C SER A 450 -12.39 19.94 17.05
N ILE A 451 -13.69 19.82 17.32
CA ILE A 451 -14.68 20.73 16.76
C ILE A 451 -14.25 22.12 17.21
N LYS A 452 -13.59 22.88 16.32
CA LYS A 452 -13.60 24.33 16.45
C LYS A 452 -15.03 24.73 16.08
N SER A 453 -15.65 25.52 16.95
CA SER A 453 -16.97 26.14 16.78
C SER A 453 -17.00 27.08 15.58
N SER A 454 -16.70 26.59 14.37
CA SER A 454 -16.83 27.41 13.17
C SER A 454 -18.30 27.39 12.76
N SER A 455 -18.96 28.53 12.94
CA SER A 455 -20.28 28.86 12.39
C SER A 455 -20.32 28.89 10.86
N SER A 456 -19.20 28.59 10.18
CA SER A 456 -19.07 28.66 8.73
C SER A 456 -19.63 27.42 8.04
N THR A 457 -20.41 27.66 6.98
CA THR A 457 -20.89 26.65 6.02
C THR A 457 -19.73 25.75 5.54
N PRO A 458 -19.81 24.41 5.73
CA PRO A 458 -18.79 23.48 5.24
C PRO A 458 -18.60 23.53 3.72
N PRO A 459 -17.41 23.21 3.17
CA PRO A 459 -17.17 23.21 1.72
C PRO A 459 -17.98 22.14 0.98
N ASN A 460 -18.54 22.45 -0.19
CA ASN A 460 -19.23 21.45 -1.03
C ASN A 460 -18.25 20.69 -1.95
N ILE A 461 -17.54 19.70 -1.43
CA ILE A 461 -16.58 18.92 -2.22
C ILE A 461 -17.22 17.86 -3.15
N HIS A 462 -18.53 17.61 -2.99
CA HIS A 462 -19.29 16.58 -3.71
C HIS A 462 -20.15 17.17 -4.84
N GLY A 463 -20.39 18.49 -4.81
CA GLY A 463 -21.26 19.18 -5.76
C GLY A 463 -22.68 18.62 -5.69
N ASN A 464 -23.23 18.23 -6.84
CA ASN A 464 -24.55 17.62 -6.97
C ASN A 464 -24.50 16.08 -7.01
N THR A 465 -23.34 15.49 -6.79
CA THR A 465 -23.14 14.03 -6.85
C THR A 465 -23.63 13.41 -5.54
N PRO A 466 -24.51 12.40 -5.56
CA PRO A 466 -24.82 11.65 -4.36
C PRO A 466 -23.58 10.94 -3.80
N PHE A 467 -23.41 11.04 -2.48
CA PHE A 467 -22.30 10.46 -1.73
C PHE A 467 -22.84 9.75 -0.48
N LEU A 468 -22.03 8.88 0.13
CA LEU A 468 -22.42 8.23 1.38
C LEU A 468 -22.13 9.14 2.57
N VAL A 469 -23.04 9.13 3.54
CA VAL A 469 -22.87 9.70 4.88
C VAL A 469 -23.03 8.61 5.93
N LYS A 470 -22.30 8.74 7.03
CA LYS A 470 -22.52 7.98 8.25
C LYS A 470 -23.36 8.82 9.19
N ILE A 471 -24.46 8.25 9.65
CA ILE A 471 -25.32 8.81 10.69
C ILE A 471 -25.09 7.96 11.94
N GLN A 472 -24.77 8.59 13.06
CA GLN A 472 -24.38 7.91 14.30
C GLN A 472 -25.08 8.56 15.49
N ARG A 473 -25.71 7.76 16.34
CA ARG A 473 -26.33 8.24 17.58
C ARG A 473 -25.38 8.15 18.78
N SER A 474 -25.68 8.94 19.82
CA SER A 474 -25.11 8.78 21.15
C SER A 474 -25.63 7.50 21.82
N MET A 475 -24.92 7.02 22.84
CA MET A 475 -25.40 5.94 23.73
C MET A 475 -26.42 6.46 24.77
N GLY A 476 -26.77 7.75 24.72
CA GLY A 476 -27.71 8.40 25.63
C GLY A 476 -29.17 8.16 25.23
N SER A 477 -29.96 9.23 25.17
CA SER A 477 -31.39 9.15 24.86
C SER A 477 -31.63 8.92 23.37
N ASP A 478 -32.74 8.24 23.06
CA ASP A 478 -33.25 8.15 21.68
C ASP A 478 -33.56 9.52 21.09
N ASN A 479 -33.76 10.56 21.92
CA ASN A 479 -33.98 11.93 21.49
C ASN A 479 -32.68 12.71 21.22
N ASP A 480 -31.52 12.15 21.53
CA ASP A 480 -30.25 12.85 21.37
C ASP A 480 -29.98 13.20 19.89
N PRO A 481 -29.29 14.31 19.64
CA PRO A 481 -28.80 14.64 18.30
C PRO A 481 -27.91 13.53 17.73
N MET A 482 -28.05 13.27 16.43
CA MET A 482 -27.26 12.26 15.73
C MET A 482 -26.20 12.93 14.85
N LEU A 483 -24.96 12.47 14.92
CA LEU A 483 -23.86 12.99 14.12
C LEU A 483 -23.94 12.48 12.68
N VAL A 484 -23.84 13.40 11.71
CA VAL A 484 -23.84 13.14 10.27
C VAL A 484 -22.55 13.68 9.64
N TYR A 485 -21.84 12.83 8.91
CA TYR A 485 -20.60 13.18 8.22
C TYR A 485 -20.33 12.27 7.03
N ASP A 486 -19.51 12.72 6.08
CA ASP A 486 -19.00 11.89 4.98
C ASP A 486 -17.64 11.24 5.31
N ARG A 487 -17.18 10.32 4.46
CA ARG A 487 -15.96 9.52 4.72
C ARG A 487 -14.70 10.38 4.85
N GLN A 488 -14.66 11.51 4.12
CA GLN A 488 -13.56 12.47 4.17
C GLN A 488 -13.66 13.45 5.35
N LYS A 489 -14.72 13.35 6.17
CA LYS A 489 -15.06 14.33 7.22
C LYS A 489 -14.98 15.77 6.69
N SER A 490 -15.41 15.98 5.44
CA SER A 490 -15.49 17.29 4.79
C SER A 490 -16.52 18.21 5.43
N PHE A 491 -17.50 17.61 6.12
CA PHE A 491 -18.39 18.25 7.06
C PHE A 491 -18.68 17.31 8.23
N GLN A 492 -19.07 17.89 9.35
CA GLN A 492 -19.61 17.19 10.52
C GLN A 492 -20.75 18.03 11.07
N MET A 493 -21.96 17.48 11.06
CA MET A 493 -23.20 18.19 11.40
C MET A 493 -24.14 17.29 12.20
N GLN A 494 -25.22 17.85 12.75
CA GLN A 494 -26.13 17.13 13.62
C GLN A 494 -27.54 17.02 13.02
N LEU A 495 -28.12 15.83 13.07
CA LEU A 495 -29.54 15.62 12.88
C LEU A 495 -30.22 15.80 14.25
N ILE A 496 -30.88 16.94 14.42
CA ILE A 496 -31.50 17.34 15.69
C ILE A 496 -33.01 17.10 15.62
N ARG A 497 -33.55 16.39 16.61
CA ARG A 497 -34.97 16.02 16.67
C ARG A 497 -35.90 17.23 16.69
N SER A 498 -35.56 18.28 17.46
CA SER A 498 -36.35 19.51 17.57
C SER A 498 -36.50 20.25 16.23
N LYS A 499 -35.53 20.10 15.32
CA LYS A 499 -35.56 20.69 13.97
C LYS A 499 -36.30 19.82 12.95
N ASP A 500 -36.09 18.50 12.99
CA ASP A 500 -36.71 17.57 12.04
C ASP A 500 -37.04 16.22 12.70
N VAL A 501 -38.20 16.17 13.35
CA VAL A 501 -38.72 14.98 14.03
C VAL A 501 -38.87 13.80 13.07
N GLY A 502 -39.29 14.06 11.83
CA GLY A 502 -39.61 13.03 10.85
C GLY A 502 -38.36 12.28 10.38
N SER A 503 -37.32 13.02 10.01
CA SER A 503 -36.06 12.41 9.56
C SER A 503 -35.27 11.81 10.72
N HIS A 504 -35.30 12.42 11.90
CA HIS A 504 -34.66 11.88 13.10
C HIS A 504 -35.27 10.53 13.53
N THR A 505 -36.61 10.45 13.57
CA THR A 505 -37.32 9.20 13.92
C THR A 505 -37.06 8.09 12.89
N GLU A 506 -37.03 8.43 11.59
CA GLU A 506 -36.72 7.43 10.56
C GLU A 506 -35.26 6.96 10.64
N ALA A 507 -34.31 7.86 10.89
CA ALA A 507 -32.91 7.49 11.10
C ALA A 507 -32.76 6.53 12.28
N LEU A 508 -33.46 6.79 13.40
CA LEU A 508 -33.46 5.93 14.57
C LEU A 508 -34.03 4.54 14.26
N ARG A 509 -35.18 4.49 13.58
CA ARG A 509 -35.82 3.23 13.17
C ARG A 509 -34.85 2.38 12.33
N GLN A 510 -34.22 3.01 11.34
CA GLN A 510 -33.23 2.38 10.47
C GLN A 510 -31.96 1.93 11.22
N MET A 511 -31.55 2.65 12.27
CA MET A 511 -30.44 2.22 13.13
C MET A 511 -30.79 1.02 13.99
N ASN A 512 -32.01 0.96 14.53
CA ASN A 512 -32.46 -0.18 15.33
C ASN A 512 -32.53 -1.47 14.50
N ASP A 513 -32.83 -1.35 13.20
CA ASP A 513 -32.78 -2.46 12.24
C ASP A 513 -31.33 -2.84 11.82
N SER A 514 -30.33 -2.06 12.21
CA SER A 514 -28.91 -2.30 11.88
C SER A 514 -28.23 -3.22 12.89
N ALA A 515 -27.21 -3.96 12.44
CA ALA A 515 -26.48 -4.93 13.27
C ALA A 515 -25.83 -4.35 14.54
N THR A 516 -25.59 -3.04 14.58
CA THR A 516 -24.97 -2.38 15.77
C THR A 516 -25.96 -1.59 16.60
N GLY A 517 -27.12 -1.24 16.06
CA GLY A 517 -28.04 -0.31 16.73
C GLY A 517 -27.51 1.12 16.90
N LEU A 518 -26.31 1.46 16.41
CA LEU A 518 -25.63 2.72 16.74
C LEU A 518 -25.31 3.61 15.54
N LYS A 519 -25.24 3.02 14.34
CA LYS A 519 -24.86 3.74 13.13
C LYS A 519 -25.52 3.15 11.90
N ILE A 520 -25.74 4.01 10.91
CA ILE A 520 -26.16 3.62 9.56
C ILE A 520 -25.40 4.42 8.51
N TYR A 521 -25.28 3.85 7.31
CA TYR A 521 -24.74 4.51 6.13
C TYR A 521 -25.86 4.81 5.16
N ARG A 522 -26.00 6.06 4.73
CA ARG A 522 -27.08 6.49 3.83
C ARG A 522 -26.54 7.36 2.71
N TRP A 523 -27.21 7.34 1.57
CA TRP A 523 -26.87 8.22 0.46
C TRP A 523 -27.42 9.62 0.73
N ALA A 524 -26.61 10.63 0.47
CA ALA A 524 -26.98 12.03 0.63
C ALA A 524 -26.56 12.85 -0.60
N LYS A 525 -27.29 13.94 -0.84
CA LYS A 525 -26.92 15.01 -1.78
C LYS A 525 -26.99 16.32 -1.04
N ARG A 526 -26.01 17.19 -1.23
CA ARG A 526 -26.11 18.55 -0.71
C ARG A 526 -26.99 19.38 -1.63
N ILE A 527 -27.99 20.06 -1.09
CA ILE A 527 -28.94 20.90 -1.84
C ILE A 527 -28.93 22.36 -1.36
N GLY A 528 -28.32 22.64 -0.21
CA GLY A 528 -28.05 23.98 0.30
C GLY A 528 -26.92 23.96 1.32
N ASP A 529 -26.72 25.08 2.01
CA ASP A 529 -25.63 25.24 2.97
C ASP A 529 -25.73 24.25 4.13
N LEU A 530 -26.93 24.13 4.71
CA LEU A 530 -27.22 23.20 5.81
C LEU A 530 -28.26 22.13 5.41
N GLN A 531 -28.73 22.16 4.16
CA GLN A 531 -29.79 21.28 3.67
C GLN A 531 -29.23 20.14 2.82
N PHE A 532 -29.64 18.93 3.17
CA PHE A 532 -29.23 17.69 2.53
C PHE A 532 -30.45 16.89 2.12
N SER A 533 -30.41 16.30 0.94
CA SER A 533 -31.37 15.29 0.52
C SER A 533 -30.83 13.92 0.90
N ILE A 534 -31.40 13.23 1.89
CA ILE A 534 -30.94 11.94 2.41
C ILE A 534 -31.93 10.84 2.03
N CYS A 535 -31.41 9.72 1.54
CA CYS A 535 -32.18 8.51 1.24
C CYS A 535 -32.06 7.51 2.39
N PHE A 536 -33.14 7.34 3.17
CA PHE A 536 -33.13 6.53 4.40
C PHE A 536 -33.46 5.05 4.19
N ASP A 537 -34.21 4.72 3.15
CA ASP A 537 -34.76 3.38 2.89
C ASP A 537 -33.85 2.47 2.07
N ARG A 538 -32.73 3.00 1.55
CA ARG A 538 -31.79 2.26 0.70
C ARG A 538 -30.38 2.30 1.28
N PRO A 539 -29.95 1.27 2.04
CA PRO A 539 -28.57 1.17 2.50
C PRO A 539 -27.62 0.91 1.31
N PRO A 540 -26.31 1.18 1.49
CA PRO A 540 -25.30 0.65 0.58
C PRO A 540 -25.34 -0.90 0.55
N PRO A 541 -24.84 -1.54 -0.53
CA PRO A 541 -24.88 -3.01 -0.66
C PRO A 541 -24.12 -3.78 0.43
N SER A 542 -23.09 -3.15 0.97
CA SER A 542 -22.27 -3.64 2.07
C SER A 542 -21.93 -2.48 3.00
N ASP A 543 -21.57 -2.79 4.24
CA ASP A 543 -21.02 -1.79 5.16
C ASP A 543 -19.67 -1.32 4.62
N PRO A 544 -19.52 -0.03 4.26
CA PRO A 544 -18.25 0.48 3.76
C PRO A 544 -17.20 0.50 4.89
N LEU A 545 -15.94 0.26 4.53
CA LEU A 545 -14.80 0.57 5.39
C LEU A 545 -14.81 2.08 5.71
N TRP A 546 -15.14 2.44 6.96
CA TRP A 546 -15.44 3.83 7.34
C TRP A 546 -14.85 4.25 8.66
#